data_AF-A0A7C3PG01-F1
#
_entry.id   AF-A0A7C3PG01-F1
#
_cell.length_a   1.000
_cell.length_b   1.000
_cell.length_c   1.000
_cell.angle_alpha   90.00
_cell.angle_beta   90.00
_cell.angle_gamma   90.00
#
_symmetry.space_group_name_H-M   'P 1'
#
loop_
_entity.id
_entity.type
_entity.pdbx_description
1 polymer ?
#
loop_
_entity_poly.entity_id
_entity_poly.type
_entity_poly.pdbx_seq_one_letter_code
_entity_poly.pdbx_strand_id
1 'polypeptide(L)'
;MDQTLINLILALATNELIHNLAEVKGMRDKVSRLSAYIAGKPYKELPLNIDTRAKSYAISFTIFVVVVGLLYGFYMWLDLSTDTALKTIIALLVLSYAATAVTVDQFHVDIEKVTRPFKNKVKK
;
A
#
# COMPACT_ATOMS: atom_id res chain seq x y z
N MET A 1 -16.11 4.69 25.25
CA MET A 1 -16.11 4.13 23.88
C MET A 1 -16.04 2.63 24.03
N ASP A 2 -16.83 1.87 23.26
CA ASP A 2 -16.85 0.41 23.34
C ASP A 2 -15.49 -0.17 22.92
N GLN A 3 -14.94 -1.11 23.69
CA GLN A 3 -13.65 -1.77 23.42
C GLN A 3 -13.66 -2.46 22.05
N THR A 4 -14.82 -2.98 21.64
CA THR A 4 -15.05 -3.55 20.31
C THR A 4 -14.73 -2.53 19.21
N LEU A 5 -15.25 -1.30 19.35
CA LEU A 5 -15.01 -0.21 18.41
C LEU A 5 -13.55 0.22 18.41
N ILE A 6 -12.90 0.27 19.58
CA ILE A 6 -11.48 0.61 19.69
C ILE A 6 -10.61 -0.39 18.93
N ASN A 7 -10.84 -1.69 19.15
CA ASN A 7 -10.10 -2.76 18.49
C ASN A 7 -10.31 -2.73 16.97
N LEU A 8 -11.53 -2.41 16.52
CA LEU A 8 -11.84 -2.24 15.10
C LEU A 8 -11.09 -1.04 14.50
N ILE A 9 -11.07 0.10 15.18
CA ILE A 9 -10.36 1.30 14.70
C ILE A 9 -8.86 1.03 14.62
N LEU A 10 -8.28 0.36 15.63
CA LEU A 10 -6.88 -0.06 15.60
C LEU A 10 -6.58 -0.97 14.41
N ALA A 11 -7.43 -1.97 14.16
CA ALA A 11 -7.30 -2.86 13.02
C ALA A 11 -7.35 -2.10 11.69
N LEU A 12 -8.28 -1.17 11.55
CA LEU A 12 -8.42 -0.33 10.35
C LEU A 12 -7.23 0.60 10.16
N ALA A 13 -6.75 1.28 11.21
CA ALA A 13 -5.60 2.18 11.13
C ALA A 13 -4.31 1.45 10.77
N THR A 14 -4.08 0.27 11.36
CA THR A 14 -2.93 -0.57 10.99
C THR A 14 -3.05 -1.10 9.56
N ASN A 15 -4.25 -1.52 9.15
CA ASN A 15 -4.48 -1.94 7.78
C ASN A 15 -4.26 -0.79 6.79
N GLU A 16 -4.66 0.43 7.10
CA GLU A 16 -4.43 1.61 6.26
C GLU A 16 -2.93 1.81 5.98
N LEU A 17 -2.10 1.77 7.02
CA LEU A 17 -0.64 1.86 6.88
C LEU A 17 -0.08 0.75 5.98
N ILE A 18 -0.50 -0.50 6.21
CA ILE A 18 -0.06 -1.66 5.40
C ILE A 18 -0.52 -1.49 3.94
N HIS A 19 -1.77 -1.06 3.74
CA HIS A 19 -2.37 -0.88 2.43
C HIS A 19 -1.65 0.20 1.63
N ASN A 20 -1.40 1.37 2.22
CA ASN A 20 -0.70 2.48 1.57
C ASN A 20 0.72 2.06 1.14
N LEU A 21 1.45 1.36 2.01
CA LEU A 21 2.77 0.82 1.67
C LEU A 21 2.72 -0.19 0.52
N ALA A 22 1.75 -1.11 0.55
CA ALA A 22 1.59 -2.13 -0.47
C ALA A 22 1.19 -1.54 -1.83
N GLU A 23 0.32 -0.52 -1.84
CA GLU A 23 -0.14 0.14 -3.06
C GLU A 23 1.02 0.89 -3.74
N VAL A 24 1.78 1.69 -2.99
CA VAL A 24 2.90 2.42 -3.56
C VAL A 24 4.02 1.47 -4.03
N LYS A 25 4.30 0.40 -3.28
CA LYS A 25 5.20 -0.66 -3.76
C LYS A 25 4.68 -1.26 -5.08
N GLY A 26 3.39 -1.57 -5.17
CA GLY A 26 2.76 -2.09 -6.39
C GLY A 26 2.85 -1.13 -7.57
N MET A 27 2.73 0.19 -7.34
CA MET A 27 2.95 1.20 -8.37
C MET A 27 4.40 1.21 -8.87
N ARG A 28 5.37 1.15 -7.94
CA ARG A 28 6.80 1.14 -8.28
C ARG A 28 7.21 -0.14 -9.00
N ASP A 29 6.67 -1.29 -8.59
CA ASP A 29 6.88 -2.57 -9.29
C ASP A 29 6.37 -2.49 -10.75
N LYS A 30 5.22 -1.85 -10.98
CA LYS A 30 4.70 -1.59 -12.35
C LYS A 30 5.63 -0.67 -13.16
N VAL A 31 6.19 0.39 -12.55
CA VAL A 31 7.16 1.27 -13.20
C VAL A 31 8.45 0.52 -13.53
N SER A 32 8.95 -0.32 -12.62
CA SER A 32 10.13 -1.17 -12.83
C SER A 32 9.92 -2.15 -13.98
N ARG A 33 8.74 -2.81 -14.03
CA ARG A 33 8.35 -3.69 -15.14
C ARG A 33 8.32 -2.94 -16.47
N LEU A 34 7.71 -1.76 -16.51
CA LEU A 34 7.68 -0.92 -17.71
C LEU A 34 9.10 -0.53 -18.16
N SER A 35 9.96 -0.13 -17.22
CA SER A 35 11.37 0.19 -17.49
C SER A 35 12.12 -1.00 -18.09
N ALA A 36 11.93 -2.20 -17.53
CA ALA A 36 12.54 -3.43 -18.02
C ALA A 36 12.08 -3.76 -19.45
N TYR A 37 10.78 -3.62 -19.74
CA TYR A 37 10.24 -3.85 -21.09
C TYR A 37 10.80 -2.86 -22.11
N ILE A 38 10.88 -1.57 -21.77
CA ILE A 38 11.49 -0.54 -22.64
C ILE A 38 12.97 -0.87 -22.91
N ALA A 39 13.67 -1.39 -21.90
CA ALA A 39 15.09 -1.74 -22.01
C ALA A 39 15.34 -3.15 -22.60
N GLY A 40 14.29 -3.90 -22.97
CA GLY A 40 14.41 -5.28 -23.46
C GLY A 40 14.98 -6.27 -22.45
N LYS A 41 14.85 -6.00 -21.14
CA LYS A 41 15.36 -6.84 -20.07
C LYS A 41 14.30 -7.81 -19.57
N PRO A 42 14.68 -9.04 -19.15
CA PRO A 42 13.75 -9.98 -18.55
C PRO A 42 13.20 -9.42 -17.23
N TYR A 43 11.91 -9.64 -16.98
CA TYR A 43 11.23 -9.28 -15.73
C TYR A 43 10.40 -10.48 -15.25
N LYS A 44 10.49 -10.81 -13.96
CA LYS A 44 9.74 -11.92 -13.37
C LYS A 44 8.32 -11.46 -13.08
N GLU A 45 7.35 -11.95 -13.86
CA GLU A 45 5.94 -11.70 -13.60
C GLU A 45 5.46 -12.40 -12.32
N LEU A 46 4.51 -11.76 -11.64
CA LEU A 46 3.76 -12.42 -10.58
C LEU A 46 2.87 -13.50 -11.20
N PRO A 47 2.68 -14.66 -10.52
CA PRO A 47 1.85 -15.75 -11.03
C PRO A 47 0.34 -15.42 -10.99
N LEU A 48 -0.04 -14.17 -10.75
CA LEU A 48 -1.42 -13.71 -10.59
C LEU A 48 -1.90 -13.05 -11.89
N ASN A 49 -2.91 -13.64 -12.52
CA ASN A 49 -3.54 -13.07 -13.71
C ASN A 49 -4.62 -12.05 -13.33
N ILE A 50 -4.21 -10.81 -13.02
CA ILE A 50 -5.11 -9.67 -12.77
C ILE A 50 -5.20 -8.83 -14.05
N ASP A 51 -6.11 -9.22 -14.93
CA ASP A 51 -6.33 -8.62 -16.26
C ASP A 51 -7.49 -7.62 -16.30
N THR A 52 -8.36 -7.61 -15.27
CA THR A 52 -9.57 -6.78 -15.23
C THR A 52 -9.68 -5.98 -13.95
N ARG A 53 -10.36 -4.81 -14.03
CA ARG A 53 -10.66 -3.96 -12.87
C ARG A 53 -11.44 -4.73 -11.80
N ALA A 54 -12.44 -5.51 -12.21
CA ALA A 54 -13.27 -6.29 -11.29
C ALA A 54 -12.46 -7.31 -10.48
N LYS A 55 -11.57 -8.09 -11.14
CA LYS A 55 -10.67 -9.02 -10.44
C LYS A 55 -9.73 -8.29 -9.48
N SER A 56 -9.20 -7.13 -9.89
CA SER A 56 -8.35 -6.32 -9.01
C SER A 56 -9.10 -5.89 -7.75
N TYR A 57 -10.31 -5.35 -7.87
CA TYR A 57 -11.12 -4.95 -6.72
C TYR A 57 -11.53 -6.13 -5.85
N ALA A 58 -11.92 -7.26 -6.45
CA ALA A 58 -12.29 -8.46 -5.71
C ALA A 58 -11.13 -8.98 -4.85
N ILE A 59 -9.92 -9.04 -5.42
CA ILE A 59 -8.71 -9.45 -4.68
C ILE A 59 -8.40 -8.43 -3.58
N SER A 60 -8.39 -7.13 -3.90
CA SER A 60 -8.11 -6.09 -2.91
C SER A 60 -9.10 -6.11 -1.74
N PHE A 61 -10.40 -6.27 -2.02
CA PHE A 61 -11.44 -6.32 -0.98
C PHE A 61 -11.34 -7.60 -0.16
N THR A 62 -11.06 -8.74 -0.79
CA THR A 62 -10.86 -10.01 -0.08
C THR A 62 -9.67 -9.91 0.87
N ILE A 63 -8.53 -9.37 0.39
CA ILE A 63 -7.34 -9.15 1.22
C ILE A 63 -7.66 -8.18 2.35
N PHE A 64 -8.37 -7.09 2.07
CA PHE A 64 -8.80 -6.13 3.09
C PHE A 64 -9.59 -6.81 4.21
N VAL A 65 -10.64 -7.56 3.88
CA VAL A 65 -11.48 -8.25 4.88
C VAL A 65 -10.65 -9.24 5.71
N VAL A 66 -9.79 -10.03 5.06
CA VAL A 66 -8.95 -11.02 5.75
C VAL A 66 -7.94 -10.33 6.68
N VAL A 67 -7.22 -9.32 6.19
CA VAL A 67 -6.20 -8.62 6.97
C VAL A 67 -6.82 -7.86 8.14
N VAL A 68 -7.92 -7.13 7.92
CA VAL A 68 -8.65 -6.44 8.98
C VAL A 68 -9.20 -7.43 10.00
N GLY A 69 -9.75 -8.57 9.54
CA GLY A 69 -10.24 -9.62 10.44
C GLY A 69 -9.13 -10.20 11.33
N LEU A 70 -7.96 -10.47 10.76
CA LEU A 70 -6.79 -10.95 11.51
C LEU A 70 -6.28 -9.89 12.50
N LEU A 71 -6.18 -8.64 12.08
CA LEU A 71 -5.75 -7.53 12.94
C LEU A 71 -6.74 -7.28 14.07
N TYR A 72 -8.04 -7.35 13.79
CA TYR A 72 -9.09 -7.23 14.79
C TYR A 72 -8.98 -8.35 15.84
N GLY A 73 -8.82 -9.60 15.41
CA GLY A 73 -8.55 -10.73 16.29
C GLY A 73 -7.31 -10.54 17.16
N PHE A 74 -6.24 -10.00 16.57
CA PHE A 74 -5.01 -9.66 17.29
C PHE A 74 -5.22 -8.57 18.35
N TYR A 75 -5.92 -7.48 18.03
CA TYR A 75 -6.18 -6.40 18.99
C TYR A 75 -7.16 -6.80 20.11
N MET A 76 -8.11 -7.70 19.84
CA MET A 76 -8.93 -8.30 20.91
C MET A 76 -8.08 -9.06 21.94
N TRP A 77 -6.97 -9.67 21.52
CA TRP A 77 -6.10 -10.43 22.41
C TRP A 77 -5.19 -9.54 23.29
N LEU A 78 -4.88 -8.32 22.86
CA LEU A 78 -3.96 -7.42 23.57
C LEU A 78 -4.59 -6.65 24.74
N ASP A 79 -5.92 -6.60 24.82
CA ASP A 79 -6.69 -5.88 25.87
C ASP A 79 -6.14 -4.49 26.20
N LEU A 80 -5.96 -3.65 25.18
CA LEU A 80 -5.38 -2.32 25.34
C LEU A 80 -6.37 -1.36 26.02
N SER A 81 -5.88 -0.61 27.00
CA SER A 81 -6.64 0.51 27.57
C SER A 81 -7.01 1.55 26.50
N THR A 82 -8.14 2.25 26.69
CA THR A 82 -8.62 3.24 25.72
C THR A 82 -7.60 4.34 25.42
N ASP A 83 -6.91 4.85 26.44
CA ASP A 83 -5.89 5.90 26.28
C ASP A 83 -4.69 5.39 25.46
N THR A 84 -4.21 4.18 25.75
CA THR A 84 -3.12 3.56 25.00
C THR A 84 -3.52 3.33 23.54
N ALA A 85 -4.71 2.77 23.31
CA ALA A 85 -5.21 2.52 21.97
C ALA A 85 -5.32 3.79 21.12
N LEU A 86 -5.86 4.87 21.70
CA LEU A 86 -5.96 6.17 21.01
C LEU A 86 -4.59 6.74 20.64
N LYS A 87 -3.61 6.67 21.55
CA LYS A 87 -2.23 7.09 21.28
C LYS A 87 -1.61 6.25 20.16
N THR A 88 -1.83 4.94 20.17
CA THR A 88 -1.39 4.04 19.11
C THR A 88 -2.03 4.38 17.76
N ILE A 89 -3.33 4.65 17.72
CA ILE A 89 -4.03 5.07 16.49
C ILE A 89 -3.40 6.35 15.92
N ILE A 90 -3.18 7.37 16.76
CA ILE A 90 -2.56 8.62 16.31
C ILE A 90 -1.16 8.35 15.75
N ALA A 91 -0.35 7.55 16.44
CA ALA A 91 0.98 7.18 15.97
C ALA A 91 0.94 6.46 14.62
N LEU A 92 0.01 5.50 14.44
CA LEU A 92 -0.18 4.78 13.18
C LEU A 92 -0.55 5.70 12.03
N LEU A 93 -1.45 6.67 12.26
CA LEU A 93 -1.86 7.65 11.25
C LEU A 93 -0.71 8.57 10.84
N VAL A 94 0.09 9.05 11.80
CA VAL A 94 1.29 9.86 11.51
C VAL A 94 2.31 9.05 10.71
N LEU A 95 2.54 7.79 11.09
CA LEU A 95 3.43 6.89 10.34
C LEU A 95 2.89 6.59 8.94
N SER A 96 1.57 6.40 8.79
CA SER A 96 0.91 6.20 7.50
C SER A 96 1.18 7.38 6.56
N TYR A 97 0.99 8.59 7.06
CA TYR A 97 1.25 9.80 6.28
C TYR A 97 2.73 9.94 5.91
N ALA A 98 3.64 9.78 6.87
CA ALA A 98 5.08 9.91 6.64
C ALA A 98 5.59 8.86 5.64
N ALA A 99 5.17 7.60 5.81
CA ALA A 99 5.53 6.51 4.91
C ALA A 99 5.00 6.74 3.49
N THR A 100 3.76 7.22 3.37
CA THR A 100 3.16 7.56 2.08
C THR A 100 3.92 8.68 1.41
N ALA A 101 4.24 9.77 2.13
CA ALA A 101 5.00 10.89 1.57
C ALA A 101 6.36 10.44 1.00
N VAL A 102 7.12 9.64 1.74
CA VAL A 102 8.43 9.13 1.30
C VAL A 102 8.29 8.20 0.10
N THR A 103 7.34 7.27 0.14
CA THR A 103 7.20 6.28 -0.93
C THR A 103 6.64 6.89 -2.22
N VAL A 104 5.74 7.88 -2.10
CA VAL A 104 5.24 8.66 -3.24
C VAL A 104 6.34 9.51 -3.88
N ASP A 105 7.21 10.14 -3.10
CA ASP A 105 8.38 10.85 -3.63
C ASP A 105 9.29 9.89 -4.44
N GLN A 106 9.59 8.71 -3.88
CA GLN A 106 10.35 7.68 -4.59
C GLN A 106 9.66 7.24 -5.90
N PHE A 107 8.34 7.11 -5.91
CA PHE A 107 7.58 6.83 -7.13
C PHE A 107 7.73 7.93 -8.19
N HIS A 108 7.68 9.21 -7.81
CA HIS A 108 7.90 10.33 -8.74
C HIS A 108 9.31 10.28 -9.37
N VAL A 109 10.33 10.00 -8.56
CA VAL A 109 11.69 9.82 -9.05
C VAL A 109 11.80 8.63 -10.01
N ASP A 110 11.17 7.50 -9.68
CA ASP A 110 11.21 6.29 -10.49
C ASP A 110 10.52 6.51 -11.85
N ILE A 111 9.37 7.17 -11.89
CA ILE A 111 8.67 7.46 -13.16
C ILE A 111 9.41 8.53 -14.00
N GLU A 112 10.04 9.52 -13.37
CA GLU A 112 10.85 10.51 -14.09
C GLU A 112 12.04 9.85 -14.78
N LYS A 113 12.73 8.90 -14.12
CA LYS A 113 13.84 8.13 -14.74
C LYS A 113 13.39 7.39 -15.99
N VAL A 114 12.19 6.82 -16.00
CA VAL A 114 11.64 6.10 -17.15
C VAL A 114 11.22 7.06 -18.27
N THR A 115 10.66 8.22 -17.93
CA THR A 115 10.05 9.15 -18.92
C THR A 115 11.03 10.17 -19.51
N ARG A 116 12.07 10.57 -18.76
CA ARG A 116 13.05 11.59 -19.16
C ARG A 116 13.71 11.34 -20.54
N PRO A 117 14.09 10.10 -20.92
CA PRO A 117 14.63 9.82 -22.26
C PRO A 117 13.67 10.12 -23.40
N PHE A 118 12.35 10.04 -23.17
CA PHE A 118 11.33 10.29 -24.19
C PHE A 118 10.99 11.77 -24.35
N LYS A 119 11.03 12.54 -23.25
CA LYS A 119 10.82 14.01 -23.28
C LYS A 119 11.77 14.73 -24.23
N ASN A 120 13.02 14.25 -24.32
CA ASN A 120 14.04 14.83 -25.20
C ASN A 120 13.98 14.32 -26.64
N LYS A 121 13.21 13.24 -26.92
CA LYS A 121 13.03 12.69 -28.27
C LYS A 121 11.87 13.34 -29.03
N VAL A 122 10.88 13.89 -28.34
CA VAL A 122 9.70 14.56 -28.95
C VAL A 122 10.03 15.97 -29.48
N LYS A 123 11.19 16.54 -29.12
CA LYS A 123 11.64 17.86 -29.58
C LYS A 123 12.50 17.84 -30.87
N LYS A 124 12.55 16.72 -31.58
CA LYS A 124 13.14 16.61 -32.92
C LYS A 124 12.07 16.21 -33.92
#